data_AF-A0A3D6DLS2-F1
#
_entry.id   AF-A0A3D6DLS2-F1
#
_cell.length_a   1.000
_cell.length_b   1.000
_cell.length_c   1.000
_cell.angle_alpha   90.00
_cell.angle_beta   90.00
_cell.angle_gamma   90.00
#
_symmetry.space_group_name_H-M   'P 1'
#
loop_
_entity.id
_entity.type
_entity.pdbx_description
1 polymer ?
#
loop_
_entity_poly.entity_id
_entity_poly.type
_entity_poly.pdbx_seq_one_letter_code
_entity_poly.pdbx_strand_id
1 'polypeptide(L)' 'MMRSYFPILEWIQEYNKTLFKGDLSAGITVAVMLIPQGMAYAMIAGLPPVYGLYAAIFPQLIYAIMGSSRQLAVGP' A
#
# COMPACT_ATOMS: atom_id res chain seq x y z
N MET A 1 -6.70 -20.55 12.04
CA MET A 1 -7.63 -20.38 10.91
C MET A 1 -7.84 -18.90 10.56
N MET A 2 -8.21 -18.01 11.49
CA MET A 2 -8.49 -16.59 11.15
C MET A 2 -7.25 -15.78 10.70
N ARG A 3 -6.07 -16.06 11.29
CA ARG A 3 -4.78 -15.46 10.89
C ARG A 3 -4.40 -15.76 9.43
N SER A 4 -4.86 -16.89 8.90
CA SER A 4 -4.63 -17.31 7.51
C SER A 4 -5.41 -16.45 6.50
N TYR A 5 -6.53 -15.85 6.92
CA TYR A 5 -7.35 -14.96 6.10
C TYR A 5 -7.05 -13.48 6.36
N PHE A 6 -6.58 -13.15 7.56
CA PHE A 6 -6.24 -11.79 7.99
C PHE A 6 -4.83 -11.77 8.61
N PRO A 7 -3.76 -11.79 7.79
CA PRO A 7 -2.39 -11.79 8.29
C PRO A 7 -2.04 -10.54 9.11
N ILE A 8 -2.83 -9.46 9.00
CA ILE A 8 -2.73 -8.28 9.88
C ILE A 8 -2.73 -8.63 11.36
N LEU A 9 -3.45 -9.68 11.75
CA LEU A 9 -3.55 -10.12 13.14
C LEU A 9 -2.25 -10.70 13.69
N GLU A 10 -1.27 -11.00 12.84
CA GLU A 10 0.04 -11.49 13.25
C GLU A 10 0.99 -10.32 13.53
N TRP A 11 1.21 -9.44 12.54
CA TRP A 11 2.20 -8.38 12.67
C TRP A 11 1.75 -7.25 13.59
N ILE A 12 0.43 -7.02 13.75
CA ILE A 12 -0.06 -5.95 14.62
C ILE A 12 0.25 -6.20 16.10
N GLN A 13 0.43 -7.47 16.50
CA GLN A 13 0.76 -7.84 17.89
C GLN A 13 2.18 -7.44 18.28
N GLU A 14 3.08 -7.37 17.31
CA GLU A 14 4.49 -6.99 17.49
C GLU A 14 4.75 -5.52 17.13
N TYR A 15 3.70 -4.81 16.71
CA TYR A 15 3.80 -3.43 16.24
C TYR A 15 4.07 -2.45 17.38
N ASN A 16 5.06 -1.59 17.21
CA ASN A 16 5.51 -0.66 18.25
C ASN A 16 5.82 0.73 17.68
N LYS A 17 6.06 1.70 18.58
CA LYS A 17 6.32 3.10 18.21
C LYS A 17 7.57 3.28 17.35
N THR A 18 8.57 2.42 17.46
CA THR A 18 9.79 2.48 16.64
C THR A 18 9.49 2.08 15.21
N LEU A 19 8.73 0.99 15.02
CA LEU A 19 8.26 0.56 13.71
C LEU A 19 7.36 1.62 13.06
N PHE A 20 6.43 2.20 13.82
CA PHE A 20 5.55 3.27 13.32
C PHE A 20 6.31 4.46 12.73
N LYS A 21 7.38 4.92 13.39
CA LYS A 21 8.19 6.05 12.88
C LYS A 21 8.88 5.72 11.56
N GLY A 22 9.41 4.49 11.44
CA GLY A 22 10.04 4.02 10.21
C GLY A 22 9.04 3.83 9.07
N ASP A 23 7.88 3.24 9.37
CA ASP A 23 6.82 3.04 8.39
C ASP A 23 6.20 4.36 7.93
N LEU A 24 6.11 5.36 8.81
CA LEU A 24 5.58 6.67 8.45
C LEU A 24 6.47 7.37 7.41
N SER A 25 7.79 7.38 7.62
CA SER A 25 8.71 8.00 6.66
C SER A 25 8.81 7.22 5.35
N ALA A 26 8.81 5.88 5.42
CA ALA A 26 8.76 5.01 4.25
C ALA A 26 7.44 5.21 3.47
N GLY A 27 6.31 5.25 4.17
CA GLY A 27 4.98 5.43 3.59
C GLY A 27 4.83 6.77 2.88
N ILE A 28 5.33 7.87 3.46
CA ILE A 28 5.34 9.18 2.81
C ILE A 28 6.19 9.13 1.52
N THR A 29 7.38 8.55 1.59
CA THR A 29 8.27 8.41 0.43
C THR A 29 7.58 7.63 -0.70
N VAL A 30 6.99 6.48 -0.38
CA VAL A 30 6.28 5.63 -1.34
C VAL A 30 5.05 6.34 -1.91
N ALA A 31 4.28 7.05 -1.08
CA ALA A 31 3.13 7.81 -1.55
C ALA A 31 3.51 8.90 -2.57
N VAL A 32 4.61 9.63 -2.32
CA VAL A 32 5.12 10.64 -3.25
C VAL A 32 5.53 9.99 -4.58
N MET A 33 6.14 8.80 -4.56
CA MET A 33 6.53 8.08 -5.78
C MET A 33 5.32 7.53 -6.55
N LEU A 34 4.29 7.03 -5.85
CA LEU A 34 3.12 6.40 -6.47
C LEU A 34 2.22 7.39 -7.22
N ILE A 35 2.16 8.66 -6.81
CA ILE A 35 1.32 9.67 -7.48
C ILE A 35 1.69 9.83 -8.97
N PRO A 36 2.93 10.22 -9.33
CA PRO A 36 3.30 10.37 -10.73
C PRO A 36 3.32 9.02 -11.47
N GLN A 37 3.77 7.94 -10.82
CA GLN A 37 3.81 6.59 -11.41
C GLN A 37 2.41 6.10 -11.81
N GLY A 38 1.45 6.15 -10.89
CA GLY A 38 0.08 5.72 -11.15
C GLY A 38 -0.60 6.55 -12.24
N MET A 39 -0.40 7.88 -12.20
CA MET A 39 -0.90 8.77 -13.26
C MET A 39 -0.32 8.40 -14.63
N ALA A 40 0.98 8.11 -14.71
CA ALA A 40 1.64 7.71 -15.95
C ALA A 40 1.06 6.39 -16.50
N TYR A 41 0.85 5.38 -15.66
CA TYR A 41 0.26 4.11 -16.08
C TYR A 41 -1.18 4.26 -16.56
N ALA A 42 -1.99 5.07 -15.90
CA ALA A 42 -3.35 5.36 -16.36
C ALA A 42 -3.35 6.01 -17.75
N MET A 43 -2.43 6.97 -17.99
CA MET A 43 -2.30 7.62 -19.30
C MET A 43 -1.86 6.64 -20.39
N ILE A 44 -0.91 5.73 -20.12
CA ILE A 44 -0.47 4.70 -21.07
C ILE A 44 -1.62 3.73 -21.39
N ALA A 45 -2.49 3.45 -20.41
CA ALA A 45 -3.69 2.65 -20.59
C ALA A 45 -4.85 3.39 -21.30
N GLY A 46 -4.68 4.66 -21.68
CA GLY A 46 -5.72 5.48 -22.32
C GLY A 46 -6.82 5.96 -21.37
N LEU A 47 -6.59 5.91 -20.06
CA LEU A 47 -7.53 6.35 -19.02
C LEU A 47 -7.17 7.75 -18.49
N PRO A 48 -8.14 8.48 -17.92
CA PRO A 48 -7.84 9.71 -17.18
C PRO A 48 -6.86 9.45 -16.02
N PRO A 49 -5.87 10.33 -15.76
CA PRO A 49 -4.83 10.13 -14.74
C PRO A 49 -5.35 9.80 -13.33
N VAL A 50 -6.54 10.30 -12.98
CA VAL A 50 -7.19 10.06 -11.69
C VAL A 50 -7.44 8.57 -11.40
N TYR A 51 -7.65 7.75 -12.44
CA TYR A 51 -7.82 6.30 -12.27
C TYR A 51 -6.55 5.63 -11.75
N GLY A 52 -5.37 6.17 -12.08
CA GLY A 52 -4.10 5.73 -11.53
C GLY A 52 -3.99 5.97 -10.03
N LEU A 53 -4.55 7.09 -9.54
CA LEU A 53 -4.59 7.40 -8.11
C LEU A 53 -5.54 6.46 -7.35
N TYR A 54 -6.70 6.15 -7.93
CA TYR A 54 -7.61 5.15 -7.35
C TYR A 54 -6.95 3.76 -7.29
N ALA A 55 -6.28 3.36 -8.37
CA ALA A 55 -5.55 2.09 -8.44
C ALA A 55 -4.33 2.04 -7.52
N ALA A 56 -3.74 3.17 -7.13
CA ALA A 56 -2.64 3.21 -6.15
C ALA A 56 -3.11 3.18 -4.69
N ILE A 57 -4.32 3.66 -4.38
CA ILE A 57 -4.82 3.78 -3.00
C ILE A 57 -5.59 2.53 -2.55
N PHE A 58 -6.62 2.12 -3.30
CA PHE A 58 -7.54 1.08 -2.82
C PHE A 58 -6.89 -0.29 -2.65
N PRO A 59 -6.07 -0.80 -3.61
CA PRO A 59 -5.38 -2.06 -3.44
C PRO A 59 -4.44 -2.07 -2.23
N GLN A 60 -3.76 -0.95 -1.96
CA GLN A 60 -2.85 -0.83 -0.82
C GLN A 60 -3.60 -0.92 0.52
N LEU A 61 -4.78 -0.29 0.63
CA LEU A 61 -5.62 -0.38 1.83
C LEU A 61 -6.11 -1.81 2.08
N ILE A 62 -6.52 -2.50 1.01
CA ILE A 62 -6.96 -3.90 1.09
C ILE A 62 -5.77 -4.79 1.46
N TYR A 63 -4.62 -4.59 0.83
CA TYR A 63 -3.41 -5.38 1.07
C TYR A 63 -2.81 -5.14 2.47
N ALA A 64 -2.97 -3.96 3.06
CA ALA A 64 -2.55 -3.74 4.45
C ALA A 64 -3.24 -4.69 5.45
N ILE A 65 -4.47 -5.12 5.14
CA ILE A 65 -5.28 -6.02 5.97
C ILE A 65 -5.06 -7.49 5.59
N MET A 66 -5.02 -7.78 4.29
CA MET A 66 -5.01 -9.15 3.74
C MET A 66 -3.62 -9.65 3.34
N GLY A 67 -2.63 -8.77 3.27
CA GLY A 67 -1.30 -9.05 2.75
C GLY A 67 -0.44 -9.83 3.71
N SER A 68 0.33 -10.78 3.19
CA SER A 68 1.25 -11.62 3.96
C SER A 68 2.59 -10.94 4.26
N SER A 69 2.90 -9.83 3.59
CA SER A 69 4.13 -9.06 3.80
C SER A 69 3.81 -7.62 4.20
N ARG A 70 4.37 -7.18 5.33
CA ARG A 70 4.20 -5.82 5.86
C ARG A 70 4.93 -4.74 5.03
N GLN A 71 5.92 -5.14 4.24
CA GLN A 71 6.81 -4.21 3.53
C GLN A 71 6.45 -4.08 2.04
N LEU A 72 5.55 -4.92 1.53
CA LEU A 72 5.17 -4.88 0.13
C LEU A 72 4.19 -3.73 -0.12
N ALA A 73 4.55 -2.84 -1.03
CA ALA A 73 3.65 -1.85 -1.59
C ALA A 73 3.03 -2.40 -2.88
N VAL A 74 1.72 -2.62 -2.88
CA VAL A 74 0.94 -3.06 -4.04
C VAL A 74 0.39 -1.84 -4.77
N GLY A 75 0.75 -1.69 -6.03
CA GLY A 75 0.28 -0.63 -6.92
C GLY A 75 0.61 -0.97 -8.37
N PRO A 76 -0.03 -0.31 -9.35
CA PRO A 76 0.27 -0.48 -10.76
C PRO A 76 1.66 0.06 -11.12
#